data_AF-A0AAJ3PXA4-F1
#
_entry.id   AF-A0AAJ3PXA4-F1
#
_cell.length_a   1.000
_cell.length_b   1.000
_cell.length_c   1.000
_cell.angle_alpha   90.00
_cell.angle_beta   90.00
_cell.angle_gamma   90.00
#
_symmetry.space_group_name_H-M   'P 1'
#
loop_
_entity.id
_entity.type
_entity.pdbx_description
1 polymer ?
#
loop_
_entity_poly.entity_id
_entity_poly.type
_entity_poly.pdbx_seq_one_letter_code
_entity_poly.pdbx_strand_id
1 'polypeptide(L)'
;MKTIIALLACVLFASMASADDDPQQAIPARLKLMFERPDKPLDIAPVVVQADWAIAGWRQAGRGGRALLKKTHHGWSIYLSSGDSLKDAGTLEKIGLSANDAAGLAARLKEAEAGLDPSALALFSSFEGTVMMMNEASNGAGGGHEGHAQ
;
A
#
# COMPACT_ATOMS: atom_id res chain seq x y z
N MET A 1 -23.72 59.15 17.46
CA MET A 1 -22.96 58.18 18.28
C MET A 1 -23.69 56.85 18.26
N LYS A 2 -23.15 55.84 17.57
CA LYS A 2 -23.53 54.41 17.63
C LYS A 2 -22.52 53.64 16.78
N THR A 3 -21.52 53.10 17.45
CA THR A 3 -20.44 52.28 16.91
C THR A 3 -21.00 50.96 16.40
N ILE A 4 -20.79 50.65 15.11
CA ILE A 4 -21.10 49.35 14.51
C ILE A 4 -19.84 48.49 14.67
N ILE A 5 -19.95 47.46 15.51
CA ILE A 5 -18.92 46.45 15.73
C ILE A 5 -18.89 45.54 14.50
N ALA A 6 -17.79 45.57 13.76
CA ALA A 6 -17.53 44.63 12.68
C ALA A 6 -17.14 43.28 13.29
N LEU A 7 -18.07 42.32 13.26
CA LEU A 7 -17.81 40.92 13.55
C LEU A 7 -17.02 40.32 12.39
N LEU A 8 -15.71 40.18 12.60
CA LEU A 8 -14.80 39.46 11.72
C LEU A 8 -15.09 37.95 11.87
N ALA A 9 -15.96 37.42 11.03
CA ALA A 9 -16.15 35.98 10.90
C ALA A 9 -14.96 35.39 10.13
N CYS A 10 -13.90 35.01 10.86
CA CYS A 10 -12.86 34.12 10.33
C CYS A 10 -13.49 32.75 10.10
N VAL A 11 -13.96 32.51 8.87
CA VAL A 11 -14.34 31.16 8.43
C VAL A 11 -13.05 30.37 8.27
N LEU A 12 -12.68 29.65 9.33
CA LEU A 12 -11.70 28.57 9.26
C LEU A 12 -12.32 27.47 8.41
N PHE A 13 -12.02 27.45 7.12
CA PHE A 13 -12.18 26.25 6.30
C PHE A 13 -11.19 25.20 6.83
N ALA A 14 -11.59 24.48 7.87
CA ALA A 14 -10.97 23.21 8.20
C ALA A 14 -11.32 22.27 7.03
N SER A 15 -10.39 22.09 6.10
CA SER A 15 -10.46 21.01 5.12
C SER A 15 -10.63 19.71 5.90
N MET A 16 -11.84 19.13 5.86
CA MET A 16 -12.01 17.74 6.23
C MET A 16 -11.25 16.92 5.18
N ALA A 17 -9.98 16.64 5.47
CA ALA A 17 -9.30 15.53 4.83
C ALA A 17 -10.08 14.28 5.23
N SER A 18 -10.89 13.76 4.29
CA SER A 18 -11.56 12.48 4.45
C SER A 18 -10.51 11.43 4.84
N ALA A 19 -10.84 10.49 5.74
CA ALA A 19 -9.93 9.41 6.12
C ALA A 19 -9.45 8.53 4.92
N ASP A 20 -10.07 8.71 3.76
CA ASP A 20 -9.66 8.14 2.47
C ASP A 20 -8.39 8.79 1.88
N ASP A 21 -8.04 10.02 2.28
CA ASP A 21 -6.87 10.74 1.73
C ASP A 21 -5.56 10.45 2.48
N ASP A 22 -5.62 10.09 3.77
CA ASP A 22 -4.40 9.76 4.52
C ASP A 22 -3.91 8.34 4.17
N PRO A 23 -2.76 8.20 3.49
CA PRO A 23 -2.27 6.89 3.06
C PRO A 23 -1.92 5.97 4.23
N GLN A 24 -1.61 6.52 5.41
CA GLN A 24 -1.33 5.72 6.61
C GLN A 24 -2.57 4.98 7.12
N GLN A 25 -3.79 5.45 6.81
CA GLN A 25 -5.04 4.75 7.13
C GLN A 25 -5.61 4.01 5.92
N ALA A 26 -5.59 4.65 4.75
CA ALA A 26 -6.20 4.10 3.53
C ALA A 26 -5.53 2.80 3.09
N ILE A 27 -4.19 2.72 3.11
CA ILE A 27 -3.48 1.51 2.67
C ILE A 27 -3.75 0.32 3.61
N PRO A 28 -3.57 0.43 4.95
CA PRO A 28 -3.90 -0.68 5.84
C PRO A 28 -5.36 -1.10 5.76
N ALA A 29 -6.31 -0.17 5.69
CA ALA A 29 -7.73 -0.49 5.58
C ALA A 29 -8.03 -1.29 4.31
N ARG A 30 -7.48 -0.88 3.16
CA ARG A 30 -7.64 -1.57 1.88
C ARG A 30 -7.02 -2.97 1.90
N LEU A 31 -5.78 -3.09 2.40
CA LEU A 31 -5.10 -4.39 2.48
C LEU A 31 -5.82 -5.36 3.42
N LYS A 32 -6.29 -4.87 4.57
CA LYS A 32 -7.09 -5.69 5.50
C LYS A 32 -8.40 -6.14 4.90
N LEU A 33 -9.12 -5.24 4.23
CA LEU A 33 -10.36 -5.58 3.54
C LEU A 33 -10.17 -6.73 2.52
N MET A 34 -9.01 -6.78 1.85
CA MET A 34 -8.72 -7.77 0.82
C MET A 34 -8.16 -9.10 1.36
N PHE A 35 -7.32 -9.07 2.40
CA PHE A 35 -6.52 -10.23 2.80
C PHE A 35 -6.66 -10.63 4.27
N GLU A 36 -7.26 -9.80 5.14
CA GLU A 36 -7.44 -10.16 6.55
C GLU A 36 -8.49 -11.26 6.70
N ARG A 37 -8.20 -12.22 7.59
CA ARG A 37 -9.14 -13.28 7.96
C ARG A 37 -9.36 -13.26 9.47
N PRO A 38 -10.55 -13.65 9.97
CA PRO A 38 -10.81 -13.69 11.41
C PRO A 38 -9.81 -14.55 12.19
N ASP A 39 -9.34 -15.65 11.59
CA ASP A 39 -8.35 -16.56 12.18
C ASP A 39 -6.90 -16.12 11.96
N LYS A 40 -6.66 -15.16 11.06
CA LYS A 40 -5.32 -14.72 10.63
C LYS A 40 -5.32 -13.19 10.47
N PRO A 41 -5.17 -12.43 11.56
CA PRO A 41 -5.10 -10.98 11.49
C PRO A 41 -3.93 -10.55 10.61
N LEU A 42 -4.14 -9.48 9.85
CA LEU A 42 -3.13 -8.92 8.94
C LEU A 42 -2.52 -7.70 9.59
N ASP A 43 -1.24 -7.81 9.94
CA ASP A 43 -0.46 -6.66 10.41
C ASP A 43 0.13 -5.91 9.22
N ILE A 44 -0.07 -4.59 9.18
CA ILE A 44 0.42 -3.70 8.12
C ILE A 44 1.24 -2.59 8.78
N ALA A 45 2.56 -2.70 8.70
CA ALA A 45 3.53 -1.68 9.08
C ALA A 45 4.92 -2.09 8.58
N PRO A 46 5.80 -1.14 8.20
CA PRO A 46 5.54 0.29 8.07
C PRO A 46 4.83 0.61 6.75
N VAL A 47 4.21 1.80 6.66
CA VAL A 47 3.71 2.35 5.39
C VAL A 47 4.54 3.59 5.05
N VAL A 48 5.26 3.54 3.94
CA VAL A 48 6.02 4.68 3.42
C VAL A 48 5.48 5.09 2.07
N VAL A 49 5.45 6.39 1.80
CA VAL A 49 4.82 6.97 0.60
C VAL A 49 5.81 7.93 -0.04
N GLN A 50 5.85 7.98 -1.37
CA GLN A 50 6.60 8.95 -2.16
C GLN A 50 5.81 9.23 -3.44
N ALA A 51 5.32 10.47 -3.59
CA ALA A 51 4.39 10.85 -4.65
C ALA A 51 3.21 9.86 -4.74
N ASP A 52 2.99 9.26 -5.90
CA ASP A 52 1.92 8.28 -6.15
C ASP A 52 2.33 6.83 -5.86
N TRP A 53 3.45 6.61 -5.19
CA TRP A 53 3.96 5.28 -4.84
C TRP A 53 4.00 5.08 -3.33
N ALA A 54 3.78 3.85 -2.90
CA ALA A 54 3.92 3.48 -1.50
C ALA A 54 4.50 2.06 -1.34
N ILE A 55 5.20 1.82 -0.23
CA ILE A 55 5.55 0.47 0.21
C ILE A 55 4.93 0.23 1.58
N ALA A 56 4.20 -0.87 1.69
CA ALA A 56 3.64 -1.35 2.95
C ALA A 56 4.29 -2.69 3.34
N GLY A 57 4.92 -2.74 4.52
CA GLY A 57 5.29 -4.01 5.15
C GLY A 57 4.02 -4.73 5.63
N TRP A 58 3.94 -6.04 5.42
CA TRP A 58 2.82 -6.84 5.87
C TRP A 58 3.28 -8.14 6.54
N ARG A 59 2.52 -8.60 7.54
CA ARG A 59 2.75 -9.88 8.24
C ARG A 59 1.41 -10.56 8.51
N GLN A 60 1.35 -11.87 8.25
CA GLN A 60 0.17 -12.69 8.52
C GLN A 60 0.59 -14.15 8.69
N ALA A 61 0.14 -14.79 9.77
CA ALA A 61 0.33 -16.23 10.01
C ALA A 61 1.79 -16.73 9.83
N GLY A 62 2.77 -15.99 10.36
CA GLY A 62 4.19 -16.34 10.27
C GLY A 62 4.84 -16.09 8.91
N ARG A 63 4.15 -15.41 7.99
CA ARG A 63 4.69 -14.93 6.71
C ARG A 63 4.70 -13.41 6.71
N GLY A 64 5.54 -12.82 5.89
CA GLY A 64 5.54 -11.39 5.64
C GLY A 64 6.18 -11.03 4.32
N GLY A 65 6.13 -9.76 3.97
CA GLY A 65 6.71 -9.21 2.76
C GLY A 65 6.52 -7.71 2.68
N ARG A 66 6.87 -7.13 1.53
CA ARG A 66 6.63 -5.72 1.19
C ARG A 66 5.73 -5.66 -0.03
N ALA A 67 4.63 -4.94 0.09
CA ALA A 67 3.75 -4.63 -1.03
C ALA A 67 4.12 -3.26 -1.58
N LEU A 68 4.45 -3.18 -2.87
CA LEU A 68 4.52 -1.92 -3.61
C LEU A 68 3.11 -1.58 -4.09
N LEU A 69 2.67 -0.35 -3.83
CA LEU A 69 1.36 0.17 -4.22
C LEU A 69 1.51 1.42 -5.09
N LYS A 70 0.54 1.61 -5.98
CA LYS A 70 0.40 2.82 -6.79
C LYS A 70 -0.93 3.50 -6.49
N LYS A 71 -0.92 4.83 -6.36
CA LYS A 71 -2.13 5.64 -6.26
C LYS A 71 -2.83 5.67 -7.62
N THR A 72 -4.11 5.36 -7.62
CA THR A 72 -4.99 5.43 -8.80
C THR A 72 -6.17 6.35 -8.50
N HIS A 73 -7.00 6.63 -9.51
CA HIS A 73 -8.25 7.34 -9.32
C HIS A 73 -9.26 6.58 -8.44
N HIS A 74 -9.07 5.27 -8.27
CA HIS A 74 -9.84 4.43 -7.34
C HIS A 74 -9.14 4.22 -5.99
N GLY A 75 -8.09 4.99 -5.69
CA GLY A 75 -7.28 4.84 -4.48
C GLY A 75 -6.07 3.94 -4.69
N TRP A 76 -5.49 3.44 -3.59
CA TRP A 76 -4.27 2.63 -3.63
C TRP A 76 -4.53 1.22 -4.16
N SER A 77 -3.70 0.78 -5.10
CA SER A 77 -3.74 -0.57 -5.66
C SER A 77 -2.38 -1.24 -5.52
N ILE A 78 -2.38 -2.53 -5.14
CA ILE A 78 -1.14 -3.32 -5.10
C ILE A 78 -0.62 -3.46 -6.52
N TYR A 79 0.63 -3.06 -6.73
CA TYR A 79 1.34 -3.25 -7.99
C TYR A 79 2.07 -4.60 -7.98
N LEU A 80 2.80 -4.90 -6.91
CA LEU A 80 3.42 -6.21 -6.67
C LEU A 80 3.74 -6.39 -5.19
N SER A 81 3.98 -7.64 -4.77
CA SER A 81 4.59 -7.95 -3.47
C SER A 81 5.93 -8.67 -3.66
N SER A 82 6.91 -8.34 -2.83
CA SER A 82 8.28 -8.88 -2.89
C SER A 82 8.99 -8.77 -1.53
N GLY A 83 10.19 -9.35 -1.44
CA GLY A 83 11.08 -9.25 -0.29
C GLY A 83 12.01 -8.04 -0.34
N ASP A 84 13.33 -8.26 -0.22
CA ASP A 84 14.32 -7.19 -0.14
C ASP A 84 14.59 -6.45 -1.46
N SER A 85 14.13 -6.99 -2.60
CA SER A 85 14.23 -6.32 -3.89
C SER A 85 13.56 -4.94 -3.89
N LEU A 86 12.49 -4.75 -3.10
CA LEU A 86 11.80 -3.46 -2.97
C LEU A 86 12.56 -2.42 -2.12
N LYS A 87 13.70 -2.78 -1.54
CA LYS A 87 14.58 -1.83 -0.82
C LYS A 87 15.57 -1.14 -1.76
N ASP A 88 15.76 -1.69 -2.96
CA ASP A 88 16.73 -1.19 -3.93
C ASP A 88 16.07 -0.19 -4.89
N ALA A 89 16.61 1.03 -4.93
CA ALA A 89 16.12 2.07 -5.83
C ALA A 89 16.23 1.64 -7.31
N GLY A 90 17.32 0.98 -7.70
CA GLY A 90 17.50 0.52 -9.09
C GLY A 90 16.44 -0.50 -9.52
N THR A 91 15.95 -1.32 -8.59
CA THR A 91 14.84 -2.25 -8.81
C THR A 91 13.53 -1.50 -8.97
N LEU A 92 13.26 -0.51 -8.13
CA LEU A 92 12.09 0.37 -8.26
C LEU A 92 12.08 1.13 -9.60
N GLU A 93 13.24 1.59 -10.07
CA GLU A 93 13.37 2.21 -11.40
C GLU A 93 13.05 1.22 -12.52
N LYS A 94 13.55 -0.02 -12.46
CA LYS A 94 13.21 -1.08 -13.43
C LYS A 94 11.72 -1.42 -13.45
N ILE A 95 11.03 -1.24 -12.33
CA ILE A 95 9.58 -1.41 -12.21
C ILE A 95 8.81 -0.25 -12.89
N GLY A 96 9.46 0.90 -13.07
CA GLY A 96 8.93 2.07 -13.78
C GLY A 96 8.76 3.32 -12.92
N LEU A 97 9.35 3.36 -11.71
CA LEU A 97 9.41 4.60 -10.93
C LEU A 97 10.42 5.56 -11.57
N SER A 98 10.18 6.86 -11.41
CA SER A 98 11.21 7.87 -11.72
C SER A 98 12.41 7.69 -10.77
N ALA A 99 13.62 8.04 -11.21
CA ALA A 99 14.82 7.96 -10.37
C ALA A 99 14.65 8.69 -9.03
N ASN A 100 14.00 9.86 -9.05
CA ASN A 100 13.71 10.64 -7.84
C ASN A 100 12.75 9.93 -6.89
N ASP A 101 11.65 9.37 -7.41
CA ASP A 101 10.67 8.67 -6.57
C ASP A 101 11.21 7.34 -6.06
N ALA A 102 11.97 6.61 -6.88
CA ALA A 102 12.65 5.39 -6.46
C ALA A 102 13.63 5.64 -5.31
N ALA A 103 14.50 6.65 -5.46
CA ALA A 103 15.46 7.02 -4.42
C ALA A 103 14.76 7.49 -3.14
N GLY A 104 13.75 8.35 -3.28
CA GLY A 104 12.98 8.86 -2.14
C GLY A 104 12.23 7.75 -1.40
N LEU A 105 11.60 6.83 -2.12
CA LEU A 105 10.84 5.74 -1.54
C LEU A 105 11.76 4.73 -0.83
N ALA A 106 12.89 4.38 -1.44
CA ALA A 106 13.88 3.49 -0.83
C ALA A 106 14.51 4.09 0.44
N ALA A 107 14.81 5.39 0.43
CA ALA A 107 15.34 6.10 1.59
C ALA A 107 14.32 6.10 2.75
N ARG A 108 13.06 6.49 2.48
CA ARG A 108 11.99 6.47 3.49
C ARG A 108 11.75 5.08 4.05
N LEU A 109 11.78 4.05 3.20
CA LEU A 109 11.65 2.66 3.64
C LEU A 109 12.79 2.28 4.59
N LYS A 110 14.04 2.59 4.22
CA LYS A 110 15.20 2.32 5.06
C LYS A 110 15.08 2.99 6.43
N GLU A 111 14.65 4.26 6.47
CA GLU A 111 14.44 5.00 7.71
C GLU A 111 13.34 4.38 8.57
N ALA A 112 12.20 4.02 7.97
CA ALA A 112 11.09 3.40 8.68
C ALA A 112 11.45 2.00 9.21
N GLU A 113 12.25 1.23 8.48
CA GLU A 113 12.69 -0.11 8.87
C GLU A 113 13.78 -0.11 9.94
N ALA A 114 14.56 0.97 10.07
CA ALA A 114 15.61 1.07 11.08
C ALA A 114 15.09 0.99 12.53
N GLY A 115 13.81 1.30 12.75
CA GLY A 115 13.15 1.20 14.06
C GLY A 115 12.43 -0.12 14.33
N LEU A 116 12.46 -1.08 13.41
CA LEU A 116 11.69 -2.33 13.54
C LEU A 116 12.46 -3.44 14.25
N ASP A 117 11.71 -4.35 14.87
CA ASP A 117 12.25 -5.57 15.44
C ASP A 117 12.93 -6.42 14.34
N PRO A 118 14.14 -6.96 14.56
CA PRO A 118 14.84 -7.78 13.59
C PRO A 118 14.04 -9.00 13.09
N SER A 119 13.19 -9.57 13.95
CA SER A 119 12.33 -10.70 13.58
C SER A 119 11.25 -10.29 12.58
N ALA A 120 10.78 -9.05 12.65
CA ALA A 120 9.85 -8.50 11.66
C ALA A 120 10.54 -8.30 10.31
N LEU A 121 11.77 -7.76 10.32
CA LEU A 121 12.58 -7.58 9.11
C LEU A 121 12.89 -8.92 8.43
N ALA A 122 13.23 -9.95 9.22
CA ALA A 122 13.48 -11.29 8.70
C ALA A 122 12.25 -11.87 7.98
N LEU A 123 11.04 -11.65 8.52
CA LEU A 123 9.79 -12.07 7.85
C LEU A 123 9.58 -11.35 6.52
N PHE A 124 9.87 -10.04 6.45
CA PHE A 124 9.77 -9.29 5.19
C PHE A 124 10.76 -9.80 4.14
N SER A 125 11.98 -10.13 4.54
CA SER A 125 13.01 -10.68 3.66
C SER A 125 12.72 -12.10 3.19
N SER A 126 11.96 -12.88 3.98
CA SER A 126 11.64 -14.29 3.70
C SER A 126 10.63 -14.49 2.56
N PHE A 127 10.12 -13.41 1.96
CA PHE A 127 9.23 -13.49 0.81
C PHE A 127 10.02 -13.72 -0.49
N GLU A 128 10.25 -14.99 -0.83
CA GLU A 128 10.95 -15.41 -2.07
C GLU A 128 10.04 -15.52 -3.31
N GLY A 129 8.77 -15.09 -3.23
CA GLY A 129 7.84 -15.13 -4.37
C GLY A 129 7.51 -13.73 -4.91
N THR A 130 7.46 -13.55 -6.23
CA THR A 130 6.78 -12.39 -6.83
C THR A 130 5.35 -12.81 -7.16
N VAL A 131 4.36 -12.31 -6.41
CA VAL A 131 2.94 -12.47 -6.77
C VAL A 131 2.50 -11.22 -7.52
N MET A 132 2.35 -11.32 -8.84
CA MET A 132 1.73 -10.29 -9.67
C MET A 132 0.21 -10.47 -9.60
N MET A 133 -0.49 -9.62 -8.85
CA MET A 133 -1.95 -9.56 -8.92
C MET A 133 -2.33 -8.62 -10.08
N MET A 134 -2.38 -9.17 -11.29
CA MET A 134 -3.02 -8.47 -12.40
C MET A 134 -4.53 -8.49 -12.13
N ASN A 135 -5.14 -7.31 -12.12
CA ASN A 135 -6.60 -7.15 -12.05
C ASN A 135 -7.25 -7.84 -13.26
N GLU A 136 -7.71 -9.08 -13.09
CA GLU A 136 -8.68 -9.67 -13.99
C GLU A 136 -10.05 -9.06 -13.69
N ALA A 137 -10.38 -8.00 -14.42
CA ALA A 137 -11.76 -7.64 -14.63
C ALA A 137 -12.45 -8.84 -15.31
N SER A 138 -13.07 -9.71 -14.51
CA SER A 138 -13.90 -10.81 -15.00
C SER A 138 -15.08 -10.21 -15.77
N ASN A 139 -15.01 -10.24 -17.09
CA ASN A 139 -16.19 -10.27 -17.96
C ASN A 139 -16.20 -11.63 -18.63
N GLY A 140 -17.32 -12.33 -18.45
CA GLY A 140 -17.39 -13.78 -18.50
C GLY A 140 -17.46 -14.38 -19.90
N ALA A 141 -17.35 -15.71 -19.92
CA ALA A 141 -18.31 -16.60 -20.56
C ALA A 141 -18.00 -18.02 -20.11
N GLY A 142 -19.01 -18.71 -19.58
CA GLY A 142 -18.93 -20.11 -19.20
C GLY A 142 -19.05 -21.05 -20.42
N GLY A 143 -18.80 -22.33 -20.15
CA GLY A 143 -19.02 -23.46 -21.04
C GLY A 143 -17.71 -24.16 -21.37
N GLY A 144 -17.52 -25.46 -21.15
CA GLY A 144 -18.36 -26.50 -20.58
C GLY A 144 -17.44 -27.69 -20.28
N HIS A 145 -17.71 -28.42 -19.20
CA HIS A 145 -17.00 -29.65 -18.88
C HIS A 145 -17.91 -30.82 -19.24
N GLU A 146 -17.68 -31.43 -20.41
CA GLU A 146 -18.23 -32.71 -20.87
C GLU A 146 -17.09 -33.39 -21.64
N GLY A 147 -16.67 -34.64 -21.44
CA GLY A 147 -17.09 -35.72 -20.57
C GLY A 147 -16.04 -36.85 -20.66
N HIS A 148 -16.11 -37.80 -19.73
CA HIS A 148 -15.35 -39.06 -19.75
C HIS A 148 -15.98 -40.08 -20.72
N ALA A 149 -15.12 -40.86 -21.42
CA ALA A 149 -15.31 -42.20 -22.05
C ALA A 149 -14.47 -42.23 -23.35
N GLN A 150 -13.67 -43.24 -23.71
CA GLN A 150 -13.35 -44.59 -23.23
C GLN A 150 -11.87 -44.86 -23.58
#